data_AF-A0A6G3R1S3-F1
#
_entry.id   AF-A0A6G3R1S3-F1
#
_cell.length_a   1.000
_cell.length_b   1.000
_cell.length_c   1.000
_cell.angle_alpha   90.00
_cell.angle_beta   90.00
_cell.angle_gamma   90.00
#
_symmetry.space_group_name_H-M   'P 1'
#
loop_
_entity.id
_entity.type
_entity.pdbx_description
1 polymer ?
#
loop_
_entity_poly.entity_id
_entity_poly.type
_entity_poly.pdbx_seq_one_letter_code
_entity_poly.pdbx_strand_id
1 'polypeptide(L)'
;MRTLLITGPGGSGRTTVAAGTALAAARAGTRTLVLGTDRTDTLGAVLGVPVGAAPVEAAPGLTARRVEADADFREDLTALQDRAGAALDLLGASRLEPDELTPLPGAEELALLRALRDAALSEEHDLLVVDLPPAERAL
;
A
#
# COMPACT_ATOMS: atom_id res chain seq x y z
N MET A 1 -5.82 -15.45 5.08
CA MET A 1 -6.08 -14.41 4.05
C MET A 1 -5.68 -14.92 2.67
N ARG A 2 -6.51 -14.76 1.64
CA ARG A 2 -6.15 -15.00 0.22
C ARG A 2 -5.68 -13.69 -0.40
N THR A 3 -4.68 -13.72 -1.29
CA THR A 3 -4.17 -12.52 -1.97
C THR A 3 -4.31 -12.65 -3.49
N LEU A 4 -4.89 -11.63 -4.12
CA LEU A 4 -5.04 -11.51 -5.57
C LEU A 4 -4.19 -10.33 -6.06
N LEU A 5 -3.17 -10.62 -6.84
CA LEU A 5 -2.32 -9.61 -7.48
C LEU A 5 -2.81 -9.37 -8.90
N ILE A 6 -3.17 -8.14 -9.24
CA ILE A 6 -3.70 -7.79 -10.54
C ILE A 6 -2.66 -6.94 -11.28
N THR A 7 -2.05 -7.54 -12.31
CA THR A 7 -1.03 -6.94 -13.17
C THR A 7 -1.53 -6.82 -14.62
N GLY A 8 -0.85 -6.00 -15.43
CA GLY A 8 -1.17 -5.78 -16.84
C GLY A 8 -0.51 -4.50 -17.38
N PRO A 9 -0.50 -4.29 -18.71
CA PRO A 9 0.02 -3.06 -19.32
C PRO A 9 -0.69 -1.80 -18.81
N GLY A 10 -0.04 -0.65 -18.94
CA GLY A 10 -0.65 0.64 -18.65
C GLY A 10 -1.95 0.85 -19.45
N GLY A 11 -3.02 1.30 -18.79
CA GLY A 11 -4.32 1.54 -19.43
C GLY A 11 -5.18 0.30 -19.71
N SER A 12 -4.77 -0.90 -19.29
CA SER A 12 -5.51 -2.15 -19.51
C SER A 12 -6.78 -2.34 -18.66
N GLY A 13 -7.15 -1.36 -17.82
CA GLY A 13 -8.33 -1.44 -16.94
C GLY A 13 -8.09 -2.14 -15.60
N ARG A 14 -6.83 -2.30 -15.21
CA ARG A 14 -6.38 -3.02 -14.02
C ARG A 14 -7.03 -2.56 -12.70
N THR A 15 -7.04 -1.26 -12.46
CA THR A 15 -7.68 -0.64 -11.29
C THR A 15 -9.18 -0.93 -11.26
N THR A 16 -9.84 -0.88 -12.43
CA THR A 16 -11.26 -1.23 -12.56
C THR A 16 -11.52 -2.69 -12.22
N VAL A 17 -10.67 -3.60 -12.72
CA VAL A 17 -10.75 -5.03 -12.41
C VAL A 17 -10.49 -5.28 -10.92
N ALA A 18 -9.52 -4.59 -10.31
CA ALA A 18 -9.22 -4.69 -8.89
C ALA A 18 -10.38 -4.22 -8.02
N ALA A 19 -10.90 -3.01 -8.26
CA ALA A 19 -12.04 -2.47 -7.55
C ALA A 19 -13.29 -3.35 -7.71
N GLY A 20 -13.59 -3.79 -8.94
CA GLY A 20 -14.72 -4.66 -9.23
C GLY A 20 -14.61 -6.03 -8.55
N THR A 21 -13.42 -6.63 -8.54
CA THR A 21 -13.15 -7.90 -7.86
C THR A 21 -13.34 -7.76 -6.35
N ALA A 22 -12.79 -6.69 -5.76
CA ALA A 22 -12.88 -6.45 -4.33
C ALA A 22 -14.34 -6.19 -3.89
N LEU A 23 -15.06 -5.37 -4.65
CA LEU A 23 -16.47 -5.07 -4.40
C LEU A 23 -17.36 -6.31 -4.54
N ALA A 24 -17.11 -7.16 -5.54
CA ALA A 24 -17.84 -8.40 -5.72
C ALA A 24 -17.63 -9.36 -4.53
N ALA A 25 -16.40 -9.49 -4.03
CA ALA A 25 -16.08 -10.31 -2.87
C ALA A 25 -16.72 -9.78 -1.58
N ALA A 26 -16.66 -8.46 -1.35
CA ALA A 26 -17.33 -7.83 -0.21
C ALA A 26 -18.85 -8.05 -0.22
N ARG A 27 -19.49 -7.89 -1.39
CA ARG A 27 -20.93 -8.19 -1.57
C ARG A 27 -21.28 -9.66 -1.33
N ALA A 28 -20.34 -10.57 -1.54
CA ALA A 28 -20.48 -11.99 -1.22
C ALA A 28 -20.21 -12.31 0.27
N GLY A 29 -19.96 -11.29 1.12
CA GLY A 29 -19.73 -11.44 2.55
C GLY A 29 -18.28 -11.68 2.94
N THR A 30 -17.31 -11.52 2.02
CA THR A 30 -15.88 -11.67 2.33
C THR A 30 -15.31 -10.34 2.81
N ARG A 31 -14.71 -10.28 4.00
CA ARG A 31 -14.04 -9.05 4.48
C ARG A 31 -12.84 -8.77 3.57
N THR A 32 -12.90 -7.68 2.82
CA THR A 32 -11.97 -7.45 1.70
C THR A 32 -11.22 -6.15 1.88
N LEU A 33 -9.90 -6.20 1.68
CA LEU A 33 -9.04 -5.04 1.53
C LEU A 33 -8.62 -4.91 0.06
N VAL A 34 -8.74 -3.71 -0.52
CA VAL A 34 -8.14 -3.37 -1.81
C VAL A 34 -7.03 -2.35 -1.62
N LEU A 35 -5.84 -2.67 -2.16
CA LEU A 35 -4.67 -1.82 -2.17
C LEU A 35 -4.42 -1.27 -3.56
N GLY A 36 -4.28 0.06 -3.69
CA GLY A 36 -3.81 0.72 -4.90
C GLY A 36 -2.36 1.19 -4.76
N THR A 37 -1.57 1.11 -5.83
CA THR A 37 -0.18 1.61 -5.86
C THR A 37 0.03 2.78 -6.82
N ASP A 38 -1.04 3.32 -7.42
CA ASP A 38 -0.95 4.53 -8.25
C ASP A 38 -0.65 5.75 -7.37
N ARG A 39 0.12 6.71 -7.89
CA ARG A 39 0.37 8.00 -7.23
C ARG A 39 -0.86 8.91 -7.27
N THR A 40 -1.79 8.62 -8.17
CA THR A 40 -3.07 9.32 -8.26
C THR A 40 -4.18 8.51 -7.61
N ASP A 41 -5.24 9.18 -7.16
CA ASP A 41 -6.41 8.54 -6.57
C ASP A 41 -7.35 7.91 -7.63
N THR A 42 -6.77 7.13 -8.55
CA THR A 42 -7.52 6.40 -9.58
C THR A 42 -8.45 5.36 -8.94
N LEU A 43 -7.99 4.71 -7.86
CA LEU A 43 -8.78 3.73 -7.13
C LEU A 43 -10.01 4.38 -6.47
N GLY A 44 -9.84 5.52 -5.82
CA GLY A 44 -10.95 6.26 -5.23
C GLY A 44 -11.92 6.80 -6.27
N ALA A 45 -11.42 7.27 -7.41
CA ALA A 45 -12.27 7.66 -8.54
C ALA A 45 -13.16 6.51 -9.04
N VAL A 46 -12.63 5.29 -9.10
CA VAL A 46 -13.40 4.09 -9.50
C VAL A 46 -14.40 3.66 -8.42
N LEU A 47 -14.03 3.78 -7.14
CA LEU A 47 -14.88 3.38 -6.01
C LEU A 47 -15.92 4.45 -5.63
N GLY A 48 -15.76 5.70 -6.10
CA GLY A 48 -16.63 6.82 -5.78
C GLY A 48 -16.38 7.42 -4.39
N VAL A 49 -15.25 7.13 -3.76
CA VAL A 49 -14.83 7.66 -2.45
C VAL A 49 -13.35 8.05 -2.50
N PRO A 50 -12.89 9.11 -1.82
CA PRO A 50 -11.47 9.44 -1.78
C PRO A 50 -10.64 8.32 -1.12
N VAL A 51 -9.57 7.86 -1.75
CA VAL A 51 -8.67 6.82 -1.20
C VAL A 51 -7.24 7.34 -1.10
N GLY A 52 -6.73 7.40 0.13
CA GLY A 52 -5.36 7.83 0.44
C GLY A 52 -4.59 6.80 1.27
N ALA A 53 -3.54 7.26 1.94
CA ALA A 53 -2.69 6.44 2.81
C ALA A 53 -3.45 5.76 3.94
N ALA A 54 -4.46 6.43 4.50
CA ALA A 54 -5.30 5.90 5.56
C ALA A 54 -6.37 4.95 4.99
N PRO A 55 -6.62 3.79 5.60
CA PRO A 55 -7.73 2.92 5.22
C PRO A 55 -9.08 3.64 5.32
N VAL A 56 -9.93 3.43 4.32
CA VAL A 56 -11.32 3.92 4.28
C VAL A 56 -12.28 2.78 3.95
N GLU A 57 -13.46 2.78 4.58
CA GLU A 57 -14.53 1.87 4.18
C GLU A 57 -15.22 2.41 2.91
N ALA A 58 -14.98 1.74 1.77
CA ALA A 58 -15.54 2.14 0.48
C ALA A 58 -16.93 1.56 0.23
N ALA A 59 -17.25 0.44 0.87
CA ALA A 59 -18.57 -0.20 0.90
C ALA A 59 -18.62 -1.16 2.11
N PRO A 60 -19.81 -1.65 2.52
CA PRO A 60 -19.90 -2.63 3.61
C PRO A 60 -18.99 -3.84 3.37
N GLY A 61 -18.03 -4.05 4.27
CA GLY A 61 -17.06 -5.15 4.19
C GLY A 61 -15.93 -4.95 3.17
N LEU A 62 -15.82 -3.76 2.56
CA LEU A 62 -14.74 -3.36 1.64
C LEU A 62 -13.95 -2.19 2.22
N THR A 63 -12.71 -2.44 2.61
CA THR A 63 -11.73 -1.42 2.95
C THR A 63 -10.86 -1.11 1.73
N ALA A 64 -10.57 0.17 1.48
CA ALA A 64 -9.65 0.62 0.44
C ALA A 64 -8.51 1.43 1.06
N ARG A 65 -7.30 1.27 0.54
CA ARG A 65 -6.12 2.05 0.93
C ARG A 65 -5.19 2.22 -0.26
N ARG A 66 -4.47 3.33 -0.32
CA ARG A 66 -3.38 3.58 -1.26
C ARG A 66 -2.03 3.40 -0.56
N VAL A 67 -1.10 2.74 -1.22
CA VAL A 67 0.30 2.65 -0.78
C VAL A 67 0.99 3.94 -1.18
N GLU A 68 1.63 4.62 -0.24
CA GLU A 68 2.35 5.87 -0.47
C GLU A 68 3.83 5.66 -0.14
N ALA A 69 4.60 5.22 -1.13
CA ALA A 69 5.99 4.82 -0.94
C ALA A 69 6.83 5.85 -0.18
N ASP A 70 6.70 7.13 -0.50
CA ASP A 70 7.47 8.20 0.12
C ASP A 70 7.12 8.38 1.61
N ALA A 71 5.83 8.31 1.95
CA ALA A 71 5.37 8.45 3.32
C ALA A 71 5.72 7.18 4.13
N ASP A 72 5.44 6.00 3.56
CA ASP A 72 5.73 4.70 4.16
C ASP A 72 7.25 4.55 4.43
N PHE A 73 8.10 4.96 3.47
CA PHE A 73 9.56 4.93 3.60
C PHE A 73 10.07 5.88 4.70
N ARG A 74 9.57 7.12 4.74
CA ARG A 74 9.95 8.08 5.80
C ARG A 74 9.58 7.57 7.18
N GLU A 75 8.38 7.02 7.32
CA GLU A 75 7.91 6.44 8.57
C GLU A 75 8.81 5.26 9.01
N ASP A 76 9.16 4.37 8.07
CA ASP A 76 10.02 3.22 8.35
C ASP A 76 11.44 3.62 8.76
N LEU A 77 12.04 4.55 8.05
CA LEU A 77 13.39 5.02 8.35
C LEU A 77 13.42 5.77 9.69
N THR A 78 12.38 6.54 9.99
CA THR A 78 12.22 7.17 11.31
C THR A 78 12.14 6.11 12.41
N ALA A 79 11.29 5.10 12.25
CA ALA A 79 11.15 4.01 13.22
C ALA A 79 12.44 3.18 13.36
N LEU A 80 13.23 3.02 12.29
CA LEU A 80 14.53 2.36 12.33
C LEU A 80 15.55 3.19 13.11
N GLN A 81 15.63 4.49 12.86
CA GLN A 81 16.51 5.41 13.58
C GLN A 81 16.18 5.45 15.07
N ASP A 82 14.90 5.39 15.45
CA ASP A 82 14.49 5.34 16.85
C ASP A 82 14.93 4.05 17.54
N ARG A 83 14.79 2.90 16.87
CA ARG A 83 15.26 1.61 17.42
C ARG A 83 16.79 1.53 17.47
N ALA A 84 17.48 2.13 16.50
CA ALA A 84 18.94 2.13 16.40
C ALA A 84 19.59 3.32 17.11
N GLY A 85 18.82 4.18 17.79
CA GLY A 85 19.29 5.47 18.30
C GLY A 85 20.55 5.35 19.16
N ALA A 86 20.58 4.39 20.09
CA ALA A 86 21.74 4.16 20.94
C ALA A 86 23.00 3.75 20.15
N ALA A 87 22.85 2.99 19.07
CA ALA A 87 23.98 2.61 18.21
C ALA A 87 24.44 3.79 17.33
N LEU A 88 23.50 4.60 16.83
CA LEU A 88 23.80 5.81 16.07
C LEU A 88 24.54 6.84 16.92
N ASP A 89 24.10 7.04 18.17
CA ASP A 89 24.74 7.95 19.12
C ASP A 89 26.18 7.50 19.43
N LEU A 90 26.41 6.19 19.59
CA LEU A 90 27.75 5.61 19.79
C LEU A 90 28.69 5.81 18.59
N LEU A 91 28.13 5.83 17.37
CA LEU A 91 28.89 6.06 16.13
C LEU A 91 29.03 7.56 15.80
N GLY A 92 28.45 8.46 16.60
CA GLY A 92 28.43 9.90 16.35
C GLY A 92 27.61 10.31 15.12
N ALA A 93 26.66 9.48 14.71
CA ALA A 93 25.80 9.74 13.56
C ALA A 93 24.60 10.61 13.98
N SER A 94 24.30 11.65 13.19
CA SER A 94 23.10 12.47 13.35
C SER A 94 21.88 11.78 12.74
N ARG A 95 20.73 11.90 13.41
CA ARG A 95 19.43 11.48 12.85
C ARG A 95 19.04 12.43 11.72
N LEU A 96 18.49 11.88 10.65
CA LEU A 96 18.01 12.64 9.50
C LEU A 96 16.59 13.13 9.76
N GLU A 97 16.30 14.37 9.39
CA GLU A 97 14.93 14.90 9.42
C GLU A 97 14.09 14.28 8.28
N PRO A 98 12.75 14.15 8.44
CA PRO A 98 11.88 13.56 7.41
C PRO A 98 11.99 14.23 6.03
N ASP A 99 12.29 15.53 6.00
CA ASP A 99 12.45 16.32 4.78
C ASP A 99 13.83 16.10 4.11
N GLU A 100 14.82 15.59 4.84
CA GLU A 100 16.13 15.18 4.30
C GLU A 100 16.09 13.78 3.68
N LEU A 101 15.00 13.03 3.90
CA LEU A 101 14.80 11.68 3.40
C LEU A 101 14.22 11.71 2.00
N THR A 102 15.07 11.38 1.02
CA THR A 102 14.66 11.04 -0.33
C THR A 102 14.35 9.54 -0.45
N PRO A 103 13.27 9.15 -1.15
CA PRO A 103 12.97 7.75 -1.41
C PRO A 103 14.13 7.08 -2.13
N LEU A 104 14.61 5.96 -1.58
CA LEU A 104 15.64 5.15 -2.22
C LEU A 104 15.07 4.43 -3.45
N PRO A 105 15.91 4.10 -4.44
CA PRO A 105 15.54 3.13 -5.47
C PRO A 105 15.03 1.84 -4.79
N GLY A 106 13.85 1.36 -5.17
CA GLY A 106 13.21 0.19 -4.55
C GLY A 106 12.21 0.51 -3.42
N ALA A 107 12.01 1.79 -3.07
CA ALA A 107 11.10 2.18 -1.98
C ALA A 107 9.64 1.86 -2.30
N GLU A 108 9.21 1.96 -3.56
CA GLU A 108 7.83 1.64 -3.98
C GLU A 108 7.53 0.14 -3.77
N GLU A 109 8.47 -0.72 -4.15
CA GLU A 109 8.38 -2.17 -4.01
C GLU A 109 8.43 -2.59 -2.55
N LEU A 110 9.30 -1.98 -1.75
CA LEU A 110 9.40 -2.26 -0.32
C LEU A 110 8.13 -1.82 0.42
N ALA A 111 7.59 -0.64 0.11
CA ALA A 111 6.34 -0.15 0.68
C ALA A 111 5.16 -1.08 0.35
N LEU A 112 5.10 -1.56 -0.90
CA LEU A 112 4.11 -2.56 -1.29
C LEU A 112 4.28 -3.87 -0.51
N LEU A 113 5.49 -4.44 -0.48
CA LEU A 113 5.77 -5.69 0.26
C LEU A 113 5.41 -5.56 1.75
N ARG A 114 5.68 -4.39 2.33
CA ARG A 114 5.28 -4.08 3.70
C ARG A 114 3.77 -4.02 3.85
N ALA A 115 3.06 -3.30 2.98
CA ALA A 115 1.61 -3.25 3.01
C ALA A 115 0.97 -4.65 2.87
N LEU A 116 1.55 -5.52 2.03
CA LEU A 116 1.12 -6.93 1.91
C LEU A 116 1.35 -7.70 3.21
N ARG A 117 2.53 -7.54 3.84
CA ARG A 117 2.85 -8.17 5.13
C ARG A 117 1.90 -7.71 6.22
N ASP A 118 1.69 -6.40 6.34
CA ASP A 118 0.89 -5.82 7.43
C ASP A 118 -0.59 -6.25 7.28
N ALA A 119 -1.12 -6.28 6.06
CA ALA A 119 -2.44 -6.85 5.78
C ALA A 119 -2.53 -8.34 6.12
N ALA A 120 -1.47 -9.11 5.87
CA ALA A 120 -1.44 -10.54 6.19
C ALA A 120 -1.38 -10.81 7.69
N LEU A 121 -0.72 -9.94 8.47
CA LEU A 121 -0.54 -10.08 9.91
C LEU A 121 -1.71 -9.52 10.74
N SER A 122 -2.51 -8.59 10.19
CA SER A 122 -3.62 -7.98 10.94
C SER A 122 -4.78 -8.96 11.19
N GLU A 123 -4.94 -9.98 10.32
CA GLU A 123 -6.08 -10.92 10.33
C GLU A 123 -7.48 -10.25 10.26
N GLU A 124 -7.52 -8.97 9.89
CA GLU A 124 -8.75 -8.17 9.79
C GLU A 124 -9.57 -8.49 8.52
N HIS A 125 -8.90 -8.98 7.48
CA HIS A 125 -9.49 -9.25 6.17
C HIS A 125 -9.25 -10.70 5.73
N ASP A 126 -10.24 -11.25 5.03
CA ASP A 126 -10.20 -12.61 4.49
C ASP A 126 -9.59 -12.62 3.07
N LEU A 127 -9.75 -11.52 2.33
CA LEU A 127 -9.24 -11.30 0.98
C LEU A 127 -8.48 -9.97 0.86
N LEU A 128 -7.32 -10.03 0.23
CA LEU A 128 -6.53 -8.89 -0.20
C LEU A 128 -6.51 -8.83 -1.73
N VAL A 129 -6.95 -7.72 -2.31
CA VAL A 129 -6.86 -7.43 -3.75
C VAL A 129 -5.85 -6.31 -3.96
N VAL A 130 -4.90 -6.50 -4.87
CA VAL A 130 -3.79 -5.57 -5.05
C VAL A 130 -3.77 -5.10 -6.50
N ASP A 131 -4.05 -3.82 -6.70
CA ASP A 131 -3.80 -3.11 -7.93
C ASP A 131 -2.32 -2.68 -7.93
N LEU A 132 -1.46 -3.56 -8.45
CA LEU A 132 -0.01 -3.37 -8.68
C LEU A 132 0.36 -2.10 -9.49
N PRO A 133 1.61 -1.85 -9.86
CA PRO A 133 1.92 -0.92 -10.95
C PRO A 133 1.72 -1.57 -12.34
N PRO A 134 1.82 -0.80 -13.45
CA PRO A 134 1.89 -1.37 -14.80
C PRO A 134 2.98 -2.44 -14.92
N ALA A 135 2.76 -3.45 -15.75
CA ALA A 135 3.61 -4.64 -15.84
C ALA A 135 5.10 -4.33 -16.08
N GLU A 136 5.42 -3.26 -16.81
CA GLU A 136 6.80 -2.83 -17.09
C GLU A 136 7.56 -2.35 -15.85
N ARG A 137 6.84 -2.05 -14.77
CA ARG A 137 7.41 -1.71 -13.44
C ARG A 137 7.15 -2.80 -12.41
N ALA A 138 6.30 -3.78 -12.72
CA ALA A 138 5.97 -4.88 -11.82
C ALA A 138 6.83 -6.13 -12.06
N LEU A 139 7.53 -6.20 -13.21
CA LEU A 139 8.38 -7.31 -13.68
C LEU A 139 9.76 -6.78 -14.05
#